data_AF-A0A2D4LLK1-F1
#
_entry.id   AF-A0A2D4LLK1-F1
#
_cell.length_a   1.000
_cell.length_b   1.000
_cell.length_c   1.000
_cell.angle_alpha   90.00
_cell.angle_beta   90.00
_cell.angle_gamma   90.00
#
_symmetry.space_group_name_H-M   'P 1'
#
loop_
_entity.id
_entity.type
_entity.pdbx_description
1 polymer ?
#
loop_
_entity_poly.entity_id
_entity_poly.type
_entity_poly.pdbx_seq_one_letter_code
_entity_poly.pdbx_strand_id
1 'polypeptide(L)'
;MVVGTLSWPSPWVIVIGSFFSTCGAGLQSLTGAPRLLQAIAKDNIIPFLRVFGHGKANGEPTWALLLTAGIAELGILIASLDMVAPILSMFFLMCYLFVNLACALQTLLRTPNWRPRFRYYHWILSFMGMSICVALMFISSWYYALVAMLIASMIYKYIEYHGAEKEWGDG
;
A
#
# COMPACT_ATOMS: atom_id res chain seq x y z
N MET A 1 12.04 26.03 -6.09
CA MET A 1 12.19 26.88 -7.29
C MET A 1 13.60 26.90 -7.92
N VAL A 2 14.58 26.15 -7.40
CA VAL A 2 15.96 26.11 -7.96
C VAL A 2 16.08 25.24 -9.21
N VAL A 3 15.25 24.19 -9.34
CA VAL A 3 15.28 23.27 -10.51
C VAL A 3 14.77 23.96 -11.78
N GLY A 4 13.76 24.83 -11.67
CA GLY A 4 13.24 25.59 -12.81
C GLY A 4 14.22 26.65 -13.33
N THR A 5 15.06 27.23 -12.46
CA THR A 5 16.12 28.14 -12.90
C THR A 5 17.30 27.42 -13.56
N LEU A 6 17.49 26.12 -13.26
CA LEU A 6 18.54 25.30 -13.87
C LEU A 6 18.11 24.64 -15.19
N SER A 7 16.80 24.60 -15.48
CA SER A 7 16.28 23.84 -16.62
C SER A 7 16.41 24.59 -17.95
N TRP A 8 17.16 24.00 -18.88
CA TRP A 8 17.18 24.36 -20.29
C TRP A 8 16.10 23.55 -21.05
N PRO A 9 15.37 24.10 -22.03
CA PRO A 9 15.48 25.43 -22.65
C PRO A 9 14.70 26.55 -21.97
N SER A 10 13.76 26.24 -21.06
CA SER A 10 12.98 27.24 -20.34
C SER A 10 12.46 26.69 -19.01
N PRO A 11 12.35 27.50 -17.95
CA PRO A 11 11.74 27.12 -16.67
C PRO A 11 10.32 26.56 -16.81
N TRP A 12 9.58 27.00 -17.82
CA TRP A 12 8.21 26.55 -18.11
C TRP A 12 8.12 25.07 -18.43
N VAL A 13 9.19 24.45 -18.94
CA VAL A 13 9.22 23.02 -19.24
C VAL A 13 9.03 22.21 -17.96
N ILE A 14 9.69 22.60 -16.87
CA ILE A 14 9.55 21.91 -15.58
C ILE A 14 8.17 22.17 -14.98
N VAL A 15 7.65 23.39 -15.07
CA VAL A 15 6.32 23.72 -14.52
C VAL A 15 5.22 22.92 -15.22
N ILE A 16 5.20 22.95 -16.55
CA ILE A 16 4.19 22.22 -17.35
C ILE A 16 4.39 20.71 -17.19
N GLY A 17 5.63 20.22 -17.25
CA GLY A 17 5.94 18.81 -17.12
C GLY A 17 5.56 18.24 -15.75
N SER A 18 5.91 18.93 -14.66
CA SER A 18 5.55 18.52 -13.30
C SER A 18 4.05 18.58 -13.04
N PHE A 19 3.33 19.55 -13.63
CA PHE A 19 1.88 19.63 -13.57
C PHE A 19 1.23 18.38 -14.18
N PHE A 20 1.54 18.06 -15.45
CA PHE A 20 0.98 16.88 -16.11
C PHE A 20 1.42 15.58 -15.46
N SER A 21 2.67 15.50 -14.97
CA SER A 21 3.17 14.34 -14.23
C SER A 21 2.39 14.11 -12.93
N THR A 22 2.09 15.17 -12.18
CA THR A 22 1.31 15.10 -10.94
C THR A 22 -0.14 14.71 -11.23
N CYS A 23 -0.77 15.30 -12.25
CA CYS A 23 -2.12 14.91 -12.68
C CYS A 23 -2.19 13.44 -13.12
N GLY A 24 -1.21 12.97 -13.90
CA GLY A 24 -1.14 11.58 -14.35
C GLY A 24 -0.97 10.60 -13.19
N ALA A 25 -0.06 10.90 -12.25
CA ALA A 25 0.12 10.09 -11.04
C ALA A 25 -1.16 10.05 -10.18
N GLY A 26 -1.82 11.20 -10.00
CA GLY A 26 -3.08 11.29 -9.25
C GLY A 26 -4.20 10.45 -9.89
N LEU A 27 -4.37 10.51 -11.21
CA LEU A 27 -5.35 9.70 -11.94
C LEU A 27 -5.04 8.19 -11.85
N GLN A 28 -3.76 7.82 -11.91
CA GLN A 28 -3.34 6.43 -11.73
C GLN A 28 -3.69 5.93 -10.32
N SER A 29 -3.42 6.71 -9.27
CA SER A 29 -3.77 6.33 -7.89
C SER A 29 -5.28 6.26 -7.68
N LEU A 30 -6.05 7.22 -8.23
CA LEU A 30 -7.50 7.27 -8.10
C LEU A 30 -8.21 6.11 -8.80
N THR A 31 -7.64 5.58 -9.88
CA THR A 31 -8.19 4.41 -10.59
C THR A 31 -7.65 3.08 -10.06
N GLY A 32 -6.41 3.06 -9.56
CA GLY A 32 -5.75 1.85 -9.04
C GLY A 32 -6.28 1.43 -7.66
N ALA A 33 -6.36 2.36 -6.71
CA ALA A 33 -6.79 2.06 -5.33
C ALA A 33 -8.17 1.37 -5.24
N PRO A 34 -9.24 1.85 -5.91
CA PRO A 34 -10.55 1.22 -5.79
C PRO A 34 -10.61 -0.14 -6.48
N ARG A 35 -9.80 -0.39 -7.51
CA ARG A 35 -9.68 -1.73 -8.14
C ARG A 35 -9.00 -2.73 -7.21
N LEU A 36 -7.96 -2.31 -6.48
CA LEU A 36 -7.33 -3.14 -5.45
C LEU A 36 -8.32 -3.48 -4.34
N LEU A 37 -9.06 -2.49 -3.83
CA LEU A 37 -10.07 -2.72 -2.79
C LEU A 37 -11.19 -3.66 -3.27
N GLN A 38 -11.64 -3.50 -4.52
CA GLN A 38 -12.65 -4.37 -5.11
C GLN A 38 -12.15 -5.82 -5.26
N ALA A 39 -10.88 -6.02 -5.61
CA ALA A 39 -10.29 -7.35 -5.67
C ALA A 39 -10.28 -8.03 -4.28
N ILE A 40 -9.82 -7.31 -3.25
CA ILE A 40 -9.83 -7.80 -1.86
C ILE A 40 -11.26 -8.15 -1.40
N ALA A 41 -12.24 -7.32 -1.75
CA ALA A 41 -13.64 -7.56 -1.41
C ALA A 41 -14.23 -8.79 -2.13
N LYS A 42 -13.77 -9.10 -3.35
CA LYS A 42 -14.20 -10.28 -4.12
C LYS A 42 -13.61 -11.58 -3.58
N ASP A 43 -12.43 -11.53 -2.96
CA ASP A 43 -11.81 -12.70 -2.32
C ASP A 43 -12.58 -13.15 -1.06
N ASN A 44 -13.53 -12.35 -0.56
CA ASN A 44 -14.36 -12.63 0.63
C ASN A 44 -13.53 -13.00 1.87
N ILE A 45 -12.31 -12.48 1.98
CA ILE A 45 -11.41 -12.68 3.13
C ILE A 45 -11.90 -11.86 4.33
N ILE A 46 -12.49 -10.70 4.06
CA ILE A 46 -12.97 -9.75 5.08
C ILE A 46 -14.47 -9.51 4.85
N PRO A 47 -15.37 -10.09 5.68
CA PRO A 47 -16.80 -10.11 5.39
C PRO A 47 -17.43 -8.71 5.36
N PHE A 48 -16.95 -7.76 6.18
CA PHE A 48 -17.45 -6.39 6.19
C PHE A 48 -17.08 -5.58 4.93
N LEU A 49 -16.03 -5.99 4.18
CA LEU A 49 -15.63 -5.31 2.93
C LEU A 49 -16.45 -5.74 1.71
N ARG A 50 -17.34 -6.73 1.83
CA ARG A 50 -18.11 -7.30 0.71
C ARG A 50 -18.91 -6.26 -0.09
N VAL A 51 -19.38 -5.18 0.57
CA VAL A 51 -20.10 -4.07 -0.08
C VAL A 51 -19.26 -3.41 -1.19
N PHE A 52 -17.95 -3.33 -0.99
CA PHE A 52 -17.01 -2.73 -1.96
C PHE A 52 -16.71 -3.63 -3.17
N GLY A 53 -17.12 -4.90 -3.14
CA GLY A 53 -16.99 -5.83 -4.26
C GLY A 53 -17.99 -5.58 -5.39
N HIS A 54 -19.05 -4.79 -5.12
CA HIS A 54 -20.07 -4.44 -6.10
C HIS A 54 -19.47 -3.59 -7.23
N GLY A 55 -19.65 -4.03 -8.47
CA GLY A 55 -19.22 -3.31 -9.67
C GLY A 55 -20.34 -3.18 -10.67
N LYS A 56 -20.26 -2.15 -11.52
CA LYS A 56 -21.15 -2.02 -12.69
C LYS A 56 -20.89 -3.15 -13.70
N ALA A 57 -21.74 -3.28 -14.71
CA ALA A 57 -21.59 -4.24 -15.80
C ALA A 57 -20.19 -4.20 -16.47
N ASN A 58 -19.54 -3.03 -16.47
CA ASN A 58 -18.22 -2.82 -17.05
C ASN A 58 -17.06 -3.15 -16.07
N GLY A 59 -17.35 -3.70 -14.89
CA GLY A 59 -16.37 -4.02 -13.86
C GLY A 59 -15.94 -2.84 -12.99
N GLU A 60 -16.48 -1.64 -13.22
CA GLU A 60 -16.08 -0.43 -12.48
C GLU A 60 -16.52 -0.47 -11.00
N PRO A 61 -15.58 -0.25 -10.05
CA PRO A 61 -15.86 -0.28 -8.62
C PRO A 61 -16.50 1.02 -8.13
N THR A 62 -17.84 1.08 -8.02
CA THR A 62 -18.55 2.31 -7.62
C THR A 62 -18.33 2.68 -6.16
N TRP A 63 -18.63 1.77 -5.23
CA TRP A 63 -18.52 2.04 -3.79
C TRP A 63 -17.08 2.18 -3.33
N ALA A 64 -16.16 1.38 -3.89
CA ALA A 64 -14.74 1.51 -3.59
C ALA A 64 -14.15 2.83 -4.14
N LEU A 65 -14.63 3.33 -5.30
CA LEU A 65 -14.24 4.66 -5.80
C LEU A 65 -14.74 5.77 -4.88
N LEU A 66 -15.99 5.70 -4.40
CA LEU A 66 -16.52 6.67 -3.44
C LEU A 66 -15.71 6.69 -2.13
N LEU A 67 -15.34 5.51 -1.60
CA LEU A 67 -14.48 5.44 -0.42
C LEU A 67 -13.10 6.06 -0.69
N THR A 68 -12.49 5.74 -1.83
CA THR A 68 -11.18 6.29 -2.21
C THR A 68 -11.24 7.81 -2.32
N ALA A 69 -12.28 8.35 -2.95
CA ALA A 69 -12.49 9.79 -3.05
C ALA A 69 -12.68 10.44 -1.68
N GLY A 70 -13.45 9.81 -0.79
CA GLY A 70 -13.63 10.30 0.59
C GLY A 70 -12.33 10.33 1.40
N ILE A 71 -11.51 9.28 1.32
CA ILE A 71 -10.20 9.23 2.00
C ILE A 71 -9.23 10.25 1.38
N ALA A 72 -9.24 10.41 0.06
CA ALA A 72 -8.42 11.42 -0.62
C ALA A 72 -8.81 12.84 -0.20
N GLU A 73 -10.12 13.12 -0.06
CA GLU A 73 -10.62 14.42 0.41
C GLU A 73 -10.11 14.75 1.82
N LEU A 74 -10.04 13.78 2.73
CA LEU A 74 -9.43 13.98 4.06
C LEU A 74 -7.97 14.43 3.95
N GLY A 75 -7.22 13.88 2.99
CA GLY A 75 -5.84 14.31 2.71
C GLY A 75 -5.76 15.73 2.14
N ILE A 76 -6.72 16.12 1.29
CA ILE A 76 -6.81 17.47 0.71
C ILE A 76 -7.13 18.50 1.81
N LEU A 77 -8.03 18.17 2.75
CA LEU A 77 -8.41 19.06 3.86
C LEU A 77 -7.26 19.41 4.80
N ILE A 78 -6.23 18.57 4.90
CA ILE A 78 -5.01 18.88 5.67
C ILE A 78 -4.25 20.08 5.07
N ALA A 79 -4.44 20.36 3.77
CA ALA A 79 -3.92 21.51 3.01
C ALA A 79 -2.38 21.69 3.00
N SER A 80 -1.63 20.82 3.69
CA SER A 80 -0.17 20.83 3.77
C SER A 80 0.41 19.50 3.31
N LEU A 81 1.16 19.53 2.21
CA LEU A 81 1.84 18.36 1.66
C LEU A 81 2.90 17.81 2.62
N ASP A 82 3.58 18.69 3.36
CA ASP A 82 4.62 18.29 4.32
C ASP A 82 4.06 17.47 5.49
N MET A 83 2.78 17.65 5.81
CA MET A 83 2.09 16.84 6.83
C MET A 83 1.56 15.52 6.26
N VAL A 84 1.13 15.50 5.00
CA VAL A 84 0.59 14.31 4.35
C VAL A 84 1.70 13.33 3.93
N ALA A 85 2.85 13.84 3.50
CA ALA A 85 3.94 13.02 2.97
C ALA A 85 4.44 11.95 3.97
N PRO A 86 4.74 12.26 5.25
CA PRO A 86 5.15 11.25 6.23
C PRO A 86 4.09 10.17 6.47
N ILE A 87 2.81 10.55 6.45
CA ILE A 87 1.70 9.60 6.64
C ILE A 87 1.68 8.58 5.50
N LEU A 88 1.76 9.05 4.25
CA LEU A 88 1.81 8.17 3.08
C LEU A 88 3.08 7.31 3.08
N SER A 89 4.23 7.89 3.41
CA SER A 89 5.49 7.15 3.53
C SER A 89 5.41 6.01 4.53
N MET A 90 4.70 6.18 5.66
CA MET A 90 4.48 5.10 6.62
C MET A 90 3.71 3.93 6.03
N PHE A 91 2.61 4.19 5.31
CA PHE A 91 1.83 3.13 4.67
C PHE A 91 2.63 2.38 3.59
N PHE A 92 3.42 3.10 2.78
CA PHE A 92 4.28 2.46 1.78
C PHE A 92 5.41 1.63 2.41
N LEU A 93 6.10 2.17 3.42
CA LEU A 93 7.15 1.44 4.14
C LEU A 93 6.61 0.18 4.81
N MET A 94 5.39 0.24 5.35
CA MET A 94 4.72 -0.92 5.93
C MET A 94 4.40 -2.00 4.89
N CYS A 95 3.89 -1.62 3.72
CA CYS A 95 3.66 -2.56 2.63
C CYS A 95 4.97 -3.26 2.22
N TYR A 96 6.04 -2.48 2.03
CA TYR A 96 7.36 -3.02 1.71
C TYR A 96 7.94 -3.89 2.82
N LEU A 97 7.68 -3.54 4.09
CA LEU A 97 8.07 -4.35 5.23
C LEU A 97 7.44 -5.74 5.16
N PHE A 98 6.12 -5.82 4.99
CA PHE A 98 5.40 -7.09 4.99
C PHE A 98 5.73 -7.95 3.77
N VAL A 99 5.90 -7.35 2.59
CA VAL A 99 6.33 -8.09 1.39
C VAL A 99 7.72 -8.71 1.60
N ASN A 100 8.67 -7.94 2.13
CA ASN A 100 10.02 -8.43 2.42
C ASN A 100 10.03 -9.50 3.51
N LEU A 101 9.27 -9.30 4.59
CA LEU A 101 9.12 -10.26 5.68
C LEU A 101 8.50 -11.58 5.16
N ALA A 102 7.40 -11.52 4.41
CA ALA A 102 6.74 -12.69 3.85
C ALA A 102 7.69 -13.49 2.94
N CYS A 103 8.43 -12.81 2.06
CA CYS A 103 9.42 -13.45 1.19
C CYS A 103 10.54 -14.15 1.99
N ALA A 104 11.07 -13.50 3.03
CA ALA A 104 12.13 -14.05 3.86
C ALA A 104 11.63 -15.26 4.66
N LEU A 105 10.46 -15.13 5.31
CA LEU A 105 9.85 -16.19 6.11
C LEU A 105 9.48 -17.41 5.27
N GLN A 106 8.85 -17.23 4.10
CA GLN A 106 8.46 -18.34 3.24
C GLN A 106 9.66 -19.17 2.76
N THR A 107 10.80 -18.50 2.51
CA THR A 107 12.07 -19.19 2.19
C THR A 107 12.65 -19.92 3.39
N LEU A 108 12.68 -19.27 4.56
CA LEU A 108 13.28 -19.85 5.78
C LEU A 108 12.47 -21.04 6.31
N LEU A 109 11.14 -20.93 6.30
CA LEU A 109 10.20 -21.96 6.74
C LEU A 109 9.97 -23.05 5.69
N ARG A 110 10.60 -22.95 4.51
CA ARG A 110 10.47 -23.92 3.40
C ARG A 110 8.99 -24.23 3.07
N THR A 111 8.20 -23.18 2.91
CA THR A 111 6.76 -23.32 2.62
C THR A 111 6.56 -24.18 1.36
N PRO A 112 5.63 -25.17 1.34
CA PRO A 112 5.57 -26.19 0.29
C PRO A 112 5.48 -25.65 -1.15
N ASN A 113 4.75 -24.56 -1.34
CA ASN A 113 4.49 -23.94 -2.65
C ASN A 113 5.49 -22.82 -3.01
N TRP A 114 6.46 -22.50 -2.15
CA TRP A 114 7.40 -21.39 -2.36
C TRP A 114 8.66 -21.84 -3.11
N ARG A 115 8.80 -21.44 -4.39
CA ARG A 115 9.94 -21.78 -5.25
C ARG A 115 10.35 -20.58 -6.13
N PRO A 116 11.05 -19.57 -5.59
CA PRO A 116 11.47 -18.40 -6.35
C PRO A 116 12.48 -18.80 -7.44
N ARG A 117 12.11 -18.59 -8.72
CA ARG A 117 12.93 -18.92 -9.90
C ARG A 117 13.86 -17.78 -10.36
N PHE A 118 13.78 -16.62 -9.70
CA PHE A 118 14.55 -15.45 -10.09
C PHE A 118 16.01 -15.58 -9.64
N ARG A 119 16.95 -15.37 -10.58
CA ARG A 119 18.39 -15.64 -10.38
C ARG A 119 19.04 -14.85 -9.23
N TYR A 120 18.63 -13.60 -9.01
CA TYR A 120 19.25 -12.71 -8.02
C TYR A 120 18.46 -12.63 -6.70
N TYR A 121 17.49 -13.52 -6.51
CA TYR A 121 16.73 -13.59 -5.27
C TYR A 121 17.54 -14.29 -4.18
N HIS A 122 17.67 -13.67 -3.00
CA HIS A 122 18.21 -14.30 -1.80
C HIS A 122 17.47 -13.81 -0.56
N TRP A 123 17.20 -14.70 0.39
CA TRP A 123 16.43 -14.38 1.61
C TRP A 123 17.09 -13.27 2.45
N ILE A 124 18.42 -13.20 2.46
CA ILE A 124 19.18 -12.13 3.14
C ILE A 124 18.84 -10.76 2.54
N LEU A 125 18.67 -10.65 1.22
CA LEU A 125 18.32 -9.37 0.58
C LEU A 125 16.95 -8.91 1.05
N SER A 126 15.97 -9.82 1.13
CA SER A 126 14.66 -9.53 1.70
C SER A 126 14.74 -9.14 3.17
N PHE A 127 15.56 -9.83 3.97
CA PHE A 127 15.76 -9.50 5.39
C PHE A 127 16.43 -8.13 5.58
N MET A 128 17.40 -7.78 4.73
CA MET A 128 18.00 -6.45 4.71
C MET A 128 16.96 -5.38 4.35
N GLY A 129 16.16 -5.60 3.31
CA GLY A 129 15.08 -4.70 2.91
C GLY A 129 14.06 -4.48 4.04
N MET A 130 13.66 -5.56 4.70
CA MET A 130 12.80 -5.52 5.89
C MET A 130 13.42 -4.65 7.00
N SER A 131 14.69 -4.87 7.32
CA SER A 131 15.41 -4.14 8.36
C SER A 131 15.50 -2.64 8.07
N ILE A 132 15.76 -2.27 6.82
CA ILE A 132 15.80 -0.86 6.37
C ILE A 132 14.41 -0.23 6.48
N CYS A 133 13.35 -0.94 6.11
CA CYS A 133 11.98 -0.43 6.24
C CYS A 133 11.63 -0.13 7.70
N VAL A 134 11.93 -1.06 8.63
CA VAL A 134 11.73 -0.83 10.07
C VAL A 134 12.53 0.37 10.55
N ALA A 135 13.83 0.45 10.22
CA ALA A 135 14.67 1.56 10.64
C ALA A 135 14.10 2.92 10.19
N LEU A 136 13.69 3.04 8.93
CA LEU A 136 13.10 4.28 8.40
C LEU A 136 11.76 4.64 9.05
N MET A 137 10.91 3.65 9.34
CA MET A 137 9.65 3.88 10.06
C MET A 137 9.90 4.41 11.47
N PHE A 138 10.85 3.82 12.21
CA PHE A 138 11.16 4.27 13.58
C PHE A 138 11.84 5.64 13.60
N ILE A 139 12.71 5.95 12.64
CA ILE A 139 13.35 7.26 12.51
C ILE A 139 12.33 8.36 12.22
N SER A 140 11.34 8.10 11.36
CA SER A 140 10.35 9.12 10.99
C SER A 140 9.31 9.36 12.08
N SER A 141 8.69 8.32 12.64
CA SER A 141 7.87 8.45 13.85
C SER A 141 7.62 7.09 14.48
N TRP A 142 8.33 6.82 15.57
CA TRP A 142 8.20 5.57 16.33
C TRP A 142 6.77 5.33 16.86
N TYR A 143 6.06 6.40 17.27
CA TYR A 143 4.69 6.26 17.79
C TYR A 143 3.70 5.80 16.71
N TYR A 144 3.69 6.47 15.55
CA TYR A 144 2.82 6.07 14.44
C TYR A 144 3.21 4.68 13.89
N ALA A 145 4.51 4.36 13.87
CA ALA A 145 4.98 3.04 13.45
C ALA A 145 4.44 1.93 14.35
N LEU A 146 4.50 2.10 15.69
CA LEU A 146 3.97 1.11 16.64
C LEU A 146 2.46 0.92 16.48
N VAL A 147 1.70 2.02 16.42
CA VAL A 147 0.23 1.97 16.26
C VAL A 147 -0.13 1.26 14.96
N ALA A 148 0.54 1.60 13.86
CA ALA A 148 0.23 1.03 12.57
C ALA A 148 0.62 -0.46 12.51
N MET A 149 1.78 -0.86 13.06
CA MET A 149 2.18 -2.27 13.14
C MET A 149 1.18 -3.07 13.97
N LEU A 150 0.71 -2.52 15.09
CA LEU A 150 -0.31 -3.14 15.94
C LEU A 150 -1.60 -3.38 15.15
N ILE A 151 -2.13 -2.36 14.45
CA ILE A 151 -3.33 -2.48 13.63
C ILE A 151 -3.14 -3.54 12.54
N ALA A 152 -2.00 -3.55 11.86
CA ALA A 152 -1.71 -4.54 10.83
C ALA A 152 -1.62 -5.97 11.38
N SER A 153 -1.01 -6.16 12.55
CA SER A 153 -1.00 -7.46 13.24
C SER A 153 -2.40 -7.91 13.66
N MET A 154 -3.26 -7.00 14.13
CA MET A 154 -4.66 -7.32 14.43
C MET A 154 -5.43 -7.75 13.18
N ILE A 155 -5.26 -7.03 12.06
CA ILE A 155 -5.89 -7.39 10.78
C ILE A 155 -5.40 -8.76 10.31
N TYR A 156 -4.10 -9.03 10.40
CA TYR A 156 -3.53 -10.33 10.05
C TYR A 156 -4.16 -11.47 10.89
N LYS A 157 -4.25 -11.28 12.21
CA LYS A 157 -4.87 -12.25 13.11
C LYS A 157 -6.36 -12.44 12.87
N TYR A 158 -7.08 -11.36 12.55
CA TYR A 158 -8.49 -11.42 12.19
C TYR A 158 -8.73 -12.24 10.91
N ILE A 159 -7.88 -12.05 9.90
CA ILE A 159 -7.93 -12.82 8.65
C ILE A 159 -7.60 -14.29 8.91
N GLU A 160 -6.60 -14.58 9.73
CA GLU A 160 -6.23 -15.94 10.12
C GLU A 160 -7.39 -16.65 10.83
N TYR A 161 -8.05 -15.97 11.78
CA TYR A 161 -9.21 -16.49 12.52
C TYR A 161 -10.38 -16.87 11.59
N HIS A 162 -10.84 -15.94 10.75
CA HIS A 162 -11.95 -16.22 9.83
C HIS A 162 -11.56 -17.20 8.71
N GLY A 163 -10.28 -17.23 8.31
CA GLY A 163 -9.75 -18.25 7.42
C GLY A 163 -9.87 -19.64 8.02
N ALA A 164 -9.46 -19.78 9.29
CA ALA A 164 -9.56 -21.04 10.04
C ALA A 164 -11.02 -21.46 10.27
N GLU A 165 -11.89 -20.54 10.68
CA GLU A 165 -13.33 -20.80 10.87
C GLU A 165 -13.98 -21.35 9.58
N LYS A 166 -13.61 -20.80 8.42
CA LYS A 166 -14.15 -21.25 7.12
C LYS A 166 -13.59 -22.60 6.67
N GLU A 167 -12.33 -22.90 6.97
CA GLU A 167 -11.66 -24.13 6.56
C GLU A 167 -11.96 -25.31 7.50
N TRP A 168 -12.12 -25.05 8.80
CA TRP A 168 -12.22 -26.07 9.85
C TRP A 168 -13.53 -26.04 10.65
N GLY A 169 -14.38 -25.03 10.48
CA GLY A 169 -15.73 -24.94 11.06
C GLY A 169 -15.82 -24.33 12.45
N ASP A 170 -14.71 -24.24 13.20
CA ASP A 170 -14.58 -23.50 14.46
C ASP A 170 -13.28 -22.65 14.38
N GLY A 171 -13.40 -21.34 14.63
CA GLY A 171 -12.30 -20.36 14.59
C GLY A 171 -11.48 -20.28 15.86
#